data_AF-A0A151UEM0-F1
#
_entry.id   AF-A0A151UEM0-F1
#
_cell.length_a   1.000
_cell.length_b   1.000
_cell.length_c   1.000
_cell.angle_alpha   90.00
_cell.angle_beta   90.00
_cell.angle_gamma   90.00
#
_symmetry.space_group_name_H-M   'P 1'
#
loop_
_entity.id
_entity.type
_entity.pdbx_description
1 polymer ?
#
loop_
_entity_poly.entity_id
_entity_poly.type
_entity_poly.pdbx_seq_one_letter_code
_entity_poly.pdbx_strand_id
1 'polypeptide(L)'
;IFPTSLKRRALSGFTRLPSASIDSFSELSSQFALQFVTSKPYRTTSLALAGVRQEKKESLRSFMDRFNKIAMEIGDLNPAVAMDRLSTTLRPGPFVNSLCKKLPGDMNDL
;
A
#
# COMPACT_ATOMS: atom_id res chain seq x y z
N ILE A 1 33.79 7.94 -9.21
CA ILE A 1 32.49 8.65 -9.33
C ILE A 1 31.29 7.76 -8.92
N PHE A 2 31.46 6.45 -8.74
CA PHE A 2 30.35 5.53 -8.43
C PHE A 2 29.79 5.56 -6.98
N PRO A 3 30.58 5.76 -5.90
CA PRO A 3 30.00 5.74 -4.55
C PRO A 3 29.29 7.04 -4.16
N THR A 4 29.46 8.11 -4.94
CA THR A 4 28.94 9.45 -4.62
C THR A 4 27.51 9.71 -5.11
N SER A 5 26.92 8.83 -5.92
CA SER A 5 25.53 8.96 -6.42
C SER A 5 24.50 8.18 -5.59
N LEU A 6 24.93 7.33 -4.67
CA LEU A 6 24.05 6.43 -3.91
C LEU A 6 23.48 7.14 -2.66
N LYS A 7 22.16 7.33 -2.60
CA LYS A 7 21.47 7.95 -1.45
C LYS A 7 20.95 6.90 -0.45
N ARG A 8 21.22 7.12 0.84
CA ARG A 8 20.77 6.43 2.08
C ARG A 8 20.52 4.90 1.98
N ARG A 9 19.41 4.48 1.35
CA ARG A 9 18.98 3.08 1.33
C ARG A 9 19.88 2.21 0.43
N ALA A 10 20.40 2.78 -0.65
CA ALA A 10 21.36 2.11 -1.53
C ALA A 10 22.75 1.95 -0.89
N LEU A 11 23.15 2.89 -0.02
CA LEU A 11 24.39 2.80 0.74
C LEU A 11 24.32 1.72 1.83
N SER A 12 23.17 1.59 2.51
CA SER A 12 22.95 0.52 3.50
C SER A 12 22.98 -0.89 2.91
N GLY A 13 22.58 -1.05 1.65
CA GLY A 13 22.72 -2.33 0.92
C GLY A 13 24.18 -2.61 0.56
N PHE A 14 24.93 -1.56 0.18
CA PHE A 14 26.35 -1.65 -0.18
C PHE A 14 27.25 -2.01 1.01
N THR A 15 26.98 -1.50 2.22
CA THR A 15 27.78 -1.80 3.42
C THR A 15 27.54 -3.18 4.03
N ARG A 16 26.55 -3.94 3.55
CA ARG A 16 26.31 -5.35 3.97
C ARG A 16 26.99 -6.37 3.08
N LEU A 17 27.74 -5.95 2.06
CA LEU A 17 28.47 -6.85 1.17
C LEU A 17 29.80 -7.24 1.83
N PRO A 18 30.16 -8.54 1.85
CA PRO A 18 31.47 -8.99 2.34
C PRO A 18 32.59 -8.32 1.54
N SER A 19 33.57 -7.77 2.25
CA SER A 19 34.80 -7.23 1.65
C SER A 19 35.41 -8.30 0.74
N ALA A 20 35.63 -7.97 -0.54
CA ALA A 20 36.24 -8.83 -1.57
C ALA A 20 35.39 -9.99 -2.14
N SER A 21 34.07 -9.79 -2.36
CA SER A 21 33.18 -10.84 -2.93
C SER A 21 32.45 -10.46 -4.23
N ILE A 22 32.85 -9.38 -4.90
CA ILE A 22 32.26 -8.95 -6.17
C ILE A 22 33.39 -8.58 -7.12
N ASP A 23 33.71 -9.51 -8.03
CA ASP A 23 34.83 -9.35 -8.97
C ASP A 23 34.43 -8.62 -10.26
N SER A 24 33.14 -8.29 -10.43
CA SER A 24 32.66 -7.52 -11.57
C SER A 24 31.37 -6.74 -11.31
N PHE A 25 31.17 -5.67 -12.08
CA PHE A 25 29.92 -4.93 -12.12
C PHE A 25 28.71 -5.82 -12.53
N SER A 26 28.96 -6.87 -13.32
CA SER A 26 27.94 -7.84 -13.75
C SER A 26 27.39 -8.65 -12.56
N GLU A 27 28.25 -9.01 -11.62
CA GLU A 27 27.85 -9.77 -10.43
C GLU A 27 27.07 -8.87 -9.44
N LEU A 28 27.49 -7.61 -9.31
CA LEU A 28 26.73 -6.60 -8.55
C LEU A 28 25.34 -6.36 -9.16
N SER A 29 25.26 -6.21 -10.48
CA SER A 29 23.98 -5.95 -11.16
C SER A 29 23.04 -7.14 -11.07
N SER A 30 23.57 -8.37 -11.19
CA SER A 30 22.82 -9.61 -11.00
C SER A 30 22.27 -9.75 -9.58
N GLN A 31 23.11 -9.51 -8.55
CA GLN A 31 22.66 -9.55 -7.15
C GLN A 31 21.64 -8.45 -6.83
N PHE A 32 21.81 -7.25 -7.37
CA PHE A 32 20.85 -6.16 -7.22
C PHE A 32 19.52 -6.48 -7.90
N ALA A 33 19.54 -7.02 -9.12
CA ALA A 33 18.34 -7.46 -9.83
C ALA A 33 17.64 -8.59 -9.08
N LEU A 34 18.40 -9.55 -8.55
CA LEU A 34 17.86 -10.63 -7.73
C LEU A 34 17.22 -10.09 -6.45
N GLN A 35 17.86 -9.14 -5.75
CA GLN A 35 17.26 -8.48 -4.58
C GLN A 35 16.01 -7.67 -4.94
N PHE A 36 15.97 -7.04 -6.11
CA PHE A 36 14.80 -6.29 -6.56
C PHE A 36 13.63 -7.23 -6.90
N VAL A 37 13.90 -8.32 -7.62
CA VAL A 37 12.91 -9.36 -7.97
C VAL A 37 12.43 -10.13 -6.72
N THR A 38 13.31 -10.38 -5.76
CA THR A 38 12.97 -11.06 -4.50
C THR A 38 12.41 -10.11 -3.44
N SER A 39 12.57 -8.79 -3.62
CA SER A 39 11.92 -7.81 -2.76
C SER A 39 10.42 -7.91 -2.97
N LYS A 40 9.75 -8.59 -2.03
CA LYS A 40 8.29 -8.60 -2.01
C LYS A 40 7.84 -7.14 -1.90
N PRO A 41 6.94 -6.64 -2.76
CA PRO A 41 6.35 -5.33 -2.57
C PRO A 41 5.81 -5.28 -1.14
N TYR A 42 6.15 -4.20 -0.44
CA TYR A 42 5.75 -3.99 0.94
C TYR A 42 4.23 -4.20 0.99
N ARG A 43 3.76 -5.24 1.70
CA ARG A 43 2.34 -5.60 1.68
C ARG A 43 1.55 -4.38 2.14
N THR A 44 0.74 -3.81 1.24
CA THR A 44 -0.21 -2.77 1.60
C THR A 44 -1.15 -3.37 2.65
N THR A 45 -1.18 -2.77 3.83
CA THR A 45 -2.01 -3.26 4.94
C THR A 45 -3.34 -2.51 4.98
N SER A 46 -4.34 -3.05 5.67
CA SER A 46 -5.62 -2.36 5.92
C SER A 46 -5.49 -1.02 6.63
N LEU A 47 -4.32 -0.72 7.24
CA LEU A 47 -4.01 0.59 7.79
C LEU A 47 -3.90 1.67 6.70
N ALA A 48 -3.52 1.31 5.47
CA ALA A 48 -3.43 2.25 4.35
C ALA A 48 -4.79 2.90 4.03
N LEU A 49 -5.90 2.16 4.22
CA LEU A 49 -7.26 2.67 4.04
C LEU A 49 -7.60 3.78 5.04
N ALA A 50 -7.05 3.76 6.26
CA ALA A 50 -7.32 4.79 7.27
C ALA A 50 -6.81 6.19 6.87
N GLY A 51 -5.85 6.25 5.92
CA GLY A 51 -5.35 7.50 5.35
C GLY A 51 -6.23 8.08 4.24
N VAL A 52 -7.14 7.29 3.67
CA VAL A 52 -8.01 7.72 2.56
C VAL A 52 -9.24 8.41 3.14
N ARG A 53 -9.09 9.61 3.70
CA ARG A 53 -10.23 10.38 4.21
C ARG A 53 -10.95 11.11 3.08
N GLN A 54 -12.27 11.25 3.17
CA GLN A 54 -13.06 12.03 2.22
C GLN A 54 -12.84 13.54 2.44
N GLU A 55 -12.47 14.27 1.39
CA GLU A 55 -12.22 15.71 1.45
C GLU A 55 -13.50 16.57 1.32
N LYS A 56 -13.47 17.86 1.70
CA LYS A 56 -14.69 18.68 1.89
C LYS A 56 -15.41 18.98 0.59
N LYS A 57 -14.65 19.07 -0.48
CA LYS A 57 -15.13 19.35 -1.82
C LYS A 57 -15.09 18.11 -2.72
N GLU A 58 -14.78 16.95 -2.15
CA GLU A 58 -14.65 15.72 -2.90
C GLU A 58 -16.00 15.00 -2.99
N SER A 59 -16.36 14.60 -4.20
CA SER A 59 -17.56 13.79 -4.43
C SER A 59 -17.38 12.39 -3.86
N LEU A 60 -18.48 11.75 -3.46
CA LEU A 60 -18.47 10.37 -2.98
C LEU A 60 -17.82 9.42 -4.01
N ARG A 61 -18.08 9.63 -5.30
CA ARG A 61 -17.51 8.83 -6.38
C ARG A 61 -15.98 8.91 -6.42
N SER A 62 -15.43 10.12 -6.39
CA SER A 62 -13.98 10.34 -6.40
C SER A 62 -13.31 9.69 -5.18
N PHE A 63 -13.96 9.80 -4.02
CA PHE A 63 -13.50 9.13 -2.81
C PHE A 63 -13.49 7.60 -2.96
N MET A 64 -14.59 7.01 -3.45
CA MET A 64 -14.72 5.56 -3.66
C MET A 64 -13.67 5.04 -4.65
N ASP A 65 -13.38 5.79 -5.72
CA ASP A 65 -12.36 5.43 -6.69
C ASP A 65 -10.97 5.33 -6.03
N ARG A 66 -10.61 6.28 -5.14
CA ARG A 66 -9.35 6.24 -4.37
C ARG A 66 -9.33 5.10 -3.36
N PHE A 67 -10.43 4.91 -2.63
CA PHE A 67 -10.56 3.85 -1.62
C PHE A 67 -10.42 2.46 -2.26
N ASN A 68 -11.14 2.22 -3.35
CA ASN A 68 -11.11 0.95 -4.09
C ASN A 68 -9.73 0.67 -4.68
N LYS A 69 -9.02 1.69 -5.17
CA LYS A 69 -7.65 1.52 -5.67
C LYS A 69 -6.72 0.95 -4.59
N ILE A 70 -6.76 1.50 -3.38
CA ILE A 70 -5.95 0.99 -2.27
C ILE A 70 -6.45 -0.38 -1.80
N ALA A 71 -7.77 -0.60 -1.76
CA ALA A 71 -8.34 -1.88 -1.38
C ALA A 71 -7.90 -3.03 -2.30
N MET A 72 -7.83 -2.79 -3.62
CA MET A 72 -7.36 -3.78 -4.60
C MET A 72 -5.86 -4.11 -4.47
N GLU A 73 -5.06 -3.20 -3.92
CA GLU A 73 -3.64 -3.46 -3.62
C GLU A 73 -3.45 -4.34 -2.37
N ILE A 74 -4.50 -4.50 -1.55
CA ILE A 74 -4.48 -5.34 -0.35
C ILE A 74 -4.99 -6.73 -0.72
N GLY A 75 -4.06 -7.68 -0.89
CA GLY A 75 -4.39 -9.03 -1.36
C GLY A 75 -5.37 -9.82 -0.48
N ASP A 76 -5.37 -9.60 0.84
CA ASP A 76 -6.20 -10.34 1.81
C ASP A 76 -7.08 -9.40 2.65
N LEU A 77 -7.78 -8.45 2.01
CA LEU A 77 -8.62 -7.49 2.72
C LEU A 77 -9.93 -8.16 3.22
N ASN A 78 -10.07 -8.28 4.53
CA ASN A 78 -11.33 -8.71 5.15
C ASN A 78 -12.45 -7.69 4.87
N PRO A 79 -13.59 -8.09 4.29
CA PRO A 79 -14.72 -7.19 4.01
C PRO A 79 -15.22 -6.40 5.22
N ALA A 80 -15.27 -7.02 6.41
CA ALA A 80 -15.66 -6.34 7.64
C ALA A 80 -14.69 -5.20 8.01
N VAL A 81 -13.39 -5.42 7.79
CA VAL A 81 -12.36 -4.38 7.98
C VAL A 81 -12.50 -3.29 6.91
N ALA A 82 -12.79 -3.65 5.67
CA ALA A 82 -13.04 -2.66 4.61
C ALA A 82 -14.23 -1.76 4.96
N MET A 83 -15.33 -2.34 5.46
CA MET A 83 -16.53 -1.60 5.86
C MET A 83 -16.28 -0.71 7.09
N ASP A 84 -15.56 -1.20 8.10
CA ASP A 84 -15.12 -0.37 9.24
C ASP A 84 -14.31 0.84 8.76
N ARG A 85 -13.32 0.61 7.90
CA ARG A 85 -12.49 1.68 7.34
C ARG A 85 -13.30 2.64 6.47
N LEU A 86 -14.22 2.15 5.67
CA LEU A 86 -15.10 2.97 4.85
C LEU A 86 -15.97 3.89 5.72
N SER A 87 -16.60 3.35 6.77
CA SER A 87 -17.46 4.12 7.66
C SER A 87 -16.71 5.21 8.45
N THR A 88 -15.46 4.95 8.81
CA THR A 88 -14.62 5.89 9.59
C THR A 88 -13.93 6.95 8.75
N THR A 89 -13.77 6.72 7.44
CA THR A 89 -13.06 7.63 6.53
C THR A 89 -13.98 8.51 5.70
N LEU A 90 -15.25 8.12 5.56
CA LEU A 90 -16.30 8.95 4.99
C LEU A 90 -16.69 10.11 5.91
N ARG A 91 -17.21 11.18 5.30
CA ARG A 91 -17.80 12.27 6.07
C ARG A 91 -19.18 11.87 6.60
N PRO A 92 -19.54 12.30 7.82
CA PRO A 92 -20.91 12.19 8.29
C PRO A 92 -21.88 12.78 7.28
N GLY A 93 -22.91 12.03 6.93
CA GLY A 93 -23.88 12.42 5.91
C GLY A 93 -24.93 11.35 5.69
N PRO A 94 -25.92 11.61 4.81
CA PRO A 94 -27.03 10.69 4.56
C PRO A 94 -26.57 9.29 4.17
N PHE A 95 -25.44 9.20 3.46
CA PHE A 95 -24.82 7.95 3.02
C PHE A 95 -24.18 7.16 4.18
N VAL A 96 -23.41 7.79 5.06
CA VAL A 96 -22.85 7.08 6.24
C VAL A 96 -23.97 6.63 7.18
N ASN A 97 -25.01 7.45 7.32
CA ASN A 97 -26.17 7.11 8.14
C ASN A 97 -26.95 5.91 7.58
N SER A 98 -27.00 5.71 6.25
CA SER A 98 -27.62 4.52 5.67
C SER A 98 -26.73 3.28 5.80
N LEU A 99 -25.40 3.41 5.75
CA LEU A 99 -24.47 2.31 6.05
C LEU A 99 -24.63 1.80 7.49
N CYS A 100 -24.71 2.69 8.48
CA CYS A 100 -24.93 2.29 9.87
C CYS A 100 -26.30 1.64 10.11
N LYS A 101 -27.30 1.95 9.27
CA LYS A 101 -28.64 1.33 9.34
C LYS A 101 -28.71 0.00 8.59
N LYS A 102 -27.87 -0.20 7.57
CA LYS A 102 -27.73 -1.43 6.78
C LYS A 102 -26.40 -2.10 7.10
N LEU A 103 -26.28 -2.73 8.27
CA LEU A 103 -25.28 -3.78 8.46
C LEU A 103 -25.95 -5.16 8.18
N PRO A 104 -26.17 -5.58 6.91
CA PRO A 104 -26.44 -6.98 6.62
C PRO A 104 -25.12 -7.76 6.75
N GLY A 105 -25.17 -8.90 7.43
CA GLY A 105 -24.00 -9.71 7.78
C GLY A 105 -23.36 -10.49 6.62
N ASP A 106 -23.72 -10.25 5.37
CA ASP A 106 -23.16 -10.97 4.21
C ASP A 106 -23.06 -10.09 2.96
N MET A 107 -22.03 -10.36 2.17
CA MET A 107 -21.54 -9.55 1.05
C MET A 107 -22.17 -9.96 -0.31
N ASN A 108 -23.28 -10.69 -0.31
CA ASN A 108 -23.96 -11.16 -1.51
C ASN A 108 -25.18 -10.32 -1.94
N ASP A 109 -25.57 -9.31 -1.16
CA ASP A 109 -26.79 -8.52 -1.43
C ASP A 109 -26.51 -7.10 -2.00
N LEU A 110 -25.44 -6.94 -2.79
CA LEU A 110 -25.16 -5.70 -3.54
C LEU A 110 -25.40 -5.88 -5.05
#